data_AF-A0A5C8G948-F1
#
_entry.id   AF-A0A5C8G948-F1
#
_cell.length_a   1.000
_cell.length_b   1.000
_cell.length_c   1.000
_cell.angle_alpha   90.00
_cell.angle_beta   90.00
_cell.angle_gamma   90.00
#
_symmetry.space_group_name_H-M   'P 1'
#
loop_
_entity.id
_entity.type
_entity.pdbx_description
1 polymer ?
#
loop_
_entity_poly.entity_id
_entity_poly.type
_entity_poly.pdbx_seq_one_letter_code
_entity_poly.pdbx_strand_id
1 'polypeptide(L)'
;MTKILKVLLILSFIALISCSQEKTNSTTSDIVELNENGAGEKFGTITVTETADGISIEVKASGLKSKPGQVGFHLHEKNSPEPTTDANGNLVVGGGLGGHWDPDNTQKHAGPDGDGHRGDLDALTINDDGSINQVVISAKIKYGDVKGRSFVIHANPDNYTDEPANGGSGARLYTAIF
;
A
#
# COMPACT_ATOMS: atom_id res chain seq x y z
N MET A 1 -66.51 -26.93 -40.08
CA MET A 1 -66.29 -25.49 -40.29
C MET A 1 -65.38 -25.00 -39.18
N THR A 2 -64.19 -24.47 -39.56
CA THR A 2 -63.45 -23.36 -38.93
C THR A 2 -63.15 -23.39 -37.42
N LYS A 3 -61.96 -23.10 -36.87
CA LYS A 3 -60.71 -22.48 -37.35
C LYS A 3 -59.76 -22.45 -36.11
N ILE A 4 -58.46 -22.72 -36.32
CA ILE A 4 -57.32 -21.87 -35.89
C ILE A 4 -57.01 -21.73 -34.37
N LEU A 5 -55.87 -22.35 -34.00
CA LEU A 5 -54.68 -21.70 -33.40
C LEU A 5 -54.79 -21.12 -31.97
N LYS A 6 -53.96 -21.64 -31.06
CA LYS A 6 -52.78 -20.93 -30.53
C LYS A 6 -52.00 -21.85 -29.59
N VAL A 7 -50.90 -22.38 -30.11
CA VAL A 7 -49.80 -22.94 -29.33
C VAL A 7 -49.22 -21.78 -28.51
N LEU A 8 -49.43 -21.79 -27.19
CA LEU A 8 -48.75 -20.86 -26.29
C LEU A 8 -47.55 -21.60 -25.68
N LEU A 9 -46.45 -21.57 -26.43
CA LEU A 9 -45.15 -22.03 -25.98
C LEU A 9 -44.64 -21.01 -24.94
N ILE A 10 -44.83 -21.29 -23.64
CA ILE A 10 -44.24 -20.50 -22.56
C ILE A 10 -42.76 -20.85 -22.52
N LEU A 11 -41.95 -20.10 -23.27
CA LEU A 11 -40.50 -20.13 -23.15
C LEU A 11 -40.13 -19.36 -21.87
N SER A 12 -40.06 -20.09 -20.75
CA SER A 12 -39.49 -19.59 -19.50
C SER A 12 -37.98 -19.38 -19.69
N PHE A 13 -37.60 -18.19 -20.14
CA PHE A 13 -36.21 -17.75 -20.14
C PHE A 13 -35.81 -17.41 -18.70
N ILE A 14 -35.40 -18.44 -17.94
CA ILE A 14 -34.68 -18.22 -16.67
C ILE A 14 -33.32 -17.68 -17.08
N ALA A 15 -33.18 -16.35 -17.07
CA ALA A 15 -31.88 -15.71 -17.15
C ALA A 15 -31.13 -16.08 -15.87
N LEU A 16 -30.29 -17.11 -15.96
CA LEU A 16 -29.25 -17.37 -14.97
C LEU A 16 -28.32 -16.16 -14.98
N ILE A 17 -28.57 -15.21 -14.09
CA ILE A 17 -27.61 -14.17 -13.73
C ILE A 17 -26.49 -14.91 -13.00
N SER A 18 -25.54 -15.44 -13.76
CA SER A 18 -24.25 -15.83 -13.24
C SER A 18 -23.58 -14.54 -12.78
N CYS A 19 -23.69 -14.25 -11.49
CA CYS A 19 -22.85 -13.26 -10.84
C CYS A 19 -21.42 -13.81 -10.94
N SER A 20 -20.69 -13.43 -11.98
CA SER A 20 -19.27 -13.68 -12.06
C SER A 20 -18.64 -12.92 -10.90
N GLN A 21 -18.21 -13.65 -9.87
CA GLN A 21 -17.28 -13.07 -8.91
C GLN A 21 -16.02 -12.75 -9.69
N GLU A 22 -15.81 -11.48 -10.00
CA GLU A 22 -14.55 -11.05 -10.58
C GLU A 22 -13.46 -11.42 -9.60
N LYS A 23 -12.54 -12.27 -10.06
CA LYS A 23 -11.38 -12.67 -9.27
C LYS A 23 -10.45 -11.47 -9.19
N THR A 24 -10.61 -10.68 -8.14
CA THR A 24 -9.80 -9.50 -7.87
C THR A 24 -8.36 -9.92 -7.58
N ASN A 25 -7.39 -9.30 -8.23
CA ASN A 25 -5.98 -9.61 -7.97
C ASN A 25 -5.61 -9.16 -6.55
N SER A 26 -4.86 -10.01 -5.84
CA SER A 26 -4.44 -9.75 -4.46
C SER A 26 -3.08 -10.39 -4.19
N THR A 27 -2.20 -9.68 -3.49
CA THR A 27 -0.88 -10.16 -3.04
C THR A 27 -0.66 -9.74 -1.59
N THR A 28 -0.05 -10.61 -0.80
CA THR A 28 0.31 -10.35 0.59
C THR A 28 1.83 -10.46 0.73
N SER A 29 2.43 -9.54 1.50
CA SER A 29 3.83 -9.58 1.88
C SER A 29 3.99 -9.34 3.38
N ASP A 30 5.08 -9.85 3.94
CA ASP A 30 5.39 -9.76 5.36
C ASP A 30 5.92 -8.36 5.70
N ILE A 31 5.45 -7.81 6.82
CA ILE A 31 6.04 -6.61 7.42
C ILE A 31 7.23 -7.05 8.26
N VAL A 32 8.42 -6.57 7.92
CA VAL A 32 9.66 -6.82 8.66
C VAL A 32 10.23 -5.52 9.20
N GLU A 33 10.90 -5.59 10.35
CA GLU A 33 11.71 -4.50 10.90
C GLU A 33 12.89 -4.19 9.97
N LEU A 34 13.24 -2.91 9.87
CA LEU A 34 14.47 -2.44 9.24
C LEU A 34 15.47 -2.03 10.32
N ASN A 35 16.70 -2.52 10.20
CA ASN A 35 17.80 -2.17 11.09
C ASN A 35 19.11 -1.98 10.30
N GLU A 36 20.21 -1.77 11.01
CA GLU A 36 21.54 -1.54 10.43
C GLU A 36 22.09 -2.71 9.60
N ASN A 37 21.48 -3.90 9.70
CA ASN A 37 21.81 -5.11 8.95
C ASN A 37 20.76 -5.46 7.88
N GLY A 38 19.80 -4.56 7.61
CA GLY A 38 18.72 -4.78 6.65
C GLY A 38 17.43 -5.28 7.30
N ALA A 39 16.78 -6.27 6.68
CA ALA A 39 15.52 -6.85 7.17
C ALA A 39 15.72 -7.69 8.44
N GLY A 40 14.84 -7.50 9.42
CA GLY A 40 14.86 -8.16 10.72
C GLY A 40 13.60 -8.98 11.01
N GLU A 41 13.12 -8.87 12.24
CA GLU A 41 11.97 -9.62 12.75
C GLU A 41 10.67 -9.26 12.01
N LYS A 42 9.77 -10.25 11.87
CA LYS A 42 8.45 -10.09 11.25
C LYS A 42 7.41 -9.61 12.28
N PHE A 43 6.61 -8.62 11.90
CA PHE A 43 5.58 -8.01 12.76
C PHE A 43 4.15 -8.12 12.22
N GLY A 44 3.96 -8.66 11.02
CA GLY A 44 2.64 -8.75 10.41
C GLY A 44 2.70 -8.88 8.90
N THR A 45 1.66 -8.35 8.24
CA THR A 45 1.50 -8.43 6.78
C THR A 45 0.84 -7.17 6.21
N ILE A 46 1.20 -6.85 4.97
CA ILE A 46 0.44 -5.95 4.09
C ILE A 46 -0.22 -6.79 3.01
N THR A 47 -1.52 -6.62 2.80
CA THR A 47 -2.26 -7.22 1.69
C THR A 47 -2.72 -6.11 0.73
N VAL A 48 -2.23 -6.16 -0.50
CA VAL A 48 -2.65 -5.28 -1.59
C VAL A 48 -3.69 -6.00 -2.41
N THR A 49 -4.85 -5.37 -2.61
CA THR A 49 -5.92 -5.88 -3.46
C THR A 49 -6.24 -4.84 -4.51
N GLU A 50 -6.35 -5.28 -5.77
CA GLU A 50 -6.79 -4.43 -6.87
C GLU A 50 -8.22 -3.96 -6.64
N THR A 51 -8.53 -2.74 -7.06
CA THR A 51 -9.89 -2.18 -7.01
C THR A 51 -10.22 -1.58 -8.37
N ALA A 52 -11.47 -1.14 -8.57
CA ALA A 52 -11.86 -0.47 -9.81
C ALA A 52 -11.02 0.78 -10.10
N ASP A 53 -10.62 1.52 -9.06
CA ASP A 53 -9.98 2.83 -9.19
C ASP A 53 -8.48 2.83 -8.86
N GLY A 54 -7.94 1.74 -8.29
CA GLY A 54 -6.54 1.64 -7.88
C GLY A 54 -6.28 0.44 -6.99
N ILE A 55 -5.80 0.64 -5.77
CA ILE A 55 -5.54 -0.43 -4.80
C ILE A 55 -6.15 -0.14 -3.41
N SER A 56 -6.52 -1.21 -2.71
CA SER A 56 -6.71 -1.21 -1.26
C SER A 56 -5.55 -1.92 -0.58
N ILE A 57 -5.04 -1.34 0.49
CA ILE A 57 -3.85 -1.79 1.21
C ILE A 57 -4.27 -2.08 2.66
N GLU A 58 -4.47 -3.35 2.98
CA GLU A 58 -4.74 -3.78 4.35
C GLU A 58 -3.43 -3.99 5.10
N VAL A 59 -3.20 -3.20 6.16
CA VAL A 59 -2.03 -3.29 7.03
C VAL A 59 -2.44 -3.92 8.34
N LYS A 60 -1.90 -5.10 8.64
CA LYS A 60 -2.11 -5.83 9.89
C LYS A 60 -0.77 -6.12 10.56
N ALA A 61 -0.52 -5.50 11.69
CA ALA A 61 0.69 -5.69 12.47
C ALA A 61 0.38 -5.75 13.97
N SER A 62 1.25 -6.39 14.73
CA SER A 62 1.12 -6.52 16.19
C SER A 62 2.49 -6.54 16.86
N GLY A 63 2.57 -6.01 18.08
CA GLY A 63 3.81 -6.01 18.84
C GLY A 63 4.89 -5.08 18.26
N LEU A 64 4.50 -4.08 17.46
CA LEU A 64 5.43 -3.07 16.97
C LEU A 64 6.11 -2.37 18.15
N LYS A 65 7.42 -2.17 18.03
CA LYS A 65 8.29 -1.60 19.08
C LYS A 65 8.32 -0.06 19.05
N SER A 66 7.77 0.54 18.00
CA SER A 66 7.63 1.99 17.84
C SER A 66 6.59 2.60 18.78
N LYS A 67 6.68 3.91 19.01
CA LYS A 67 5.73 4.63 19.87
C LYS A 67 4.31 4.59 19.26
N PRO A 68 3.26 4.47 20.08
CA PRO A 68 1.88 4.67 19.63
C PRO A 68 1.67 6.06 19.02
N GLY A 69 0.74 6.16 18.08
CA GLY A 69 0.39 7.38 17.36
C GLY A 69 0.48 7.27 15.85
N GLN A 70 0.33 8.41 15.16
CA GLN A 70 0.42 8.47 13.70
C GLN A 70 1.85 8.28 13.21
N VAL A 71 1.98 7.55 12.10
CA VAL A 71 3.25 7.31 11.41
C VAL A 71 3.09 7.44 9.90
N GLY A 72 4.10 7.99 9.23
CA GLY A 72 4.14 8.09 7.77
C GLY A 72 4.16 6.72 7.10
N PHE A 73 3.50 6.62 5.95
CA PHE A 73 3.34 5.39 5.19
C PHE A 73 3.45 5.69 3.70
N HIS A 74 4.39 5.04 3.02
CA HIS A 74 4.68 5.35 1.61
C HIS A 74 5.03 4.10 0.81
N LEU A 75 4.72 4.12 -0.48
CA LEU A 75 5.32 3.21 -1.44
C LEU A 75 6.67 3.77 -1.90
N HIS A 76 7.74 3.02 -1.69
CA HIS A 76 9.09 3.32 -2.12
C HIS A 76 9.43 2.65 -3.46
N GLU A 77 10.37 3.24 -4.20
CA GLU A 77 10.65 2.87 -5.59
C GLU A 77 11.37 1.52 -5.80
N LYS A 78 12.00 0.97 -4.75
CA LYS A 78 12.78 -0.28 -4.81
C LYS A 78 12.39 -1.22 -3.68
N ASN A 79 12.88 -2.45 -3.74
CA ASN A 79 12.55 -3.52 -2.81
C ASN A 79 13.77 -4.18 -2.14
N SER A 80 14.88 -3.44 -2.02
CA SER A 80 16.05 -3.91 -1.28
C SER A 80 16.03 -3.35 0.15
N PRO A 81 15.86 -4.18 1.19
CA PRO A 81 15.86 -3.71 2.58
C PRO A 81 17.26 -3.36 3.07
N GLU A 82 18.29 -3.62 2.26
CA GLU A 82 19.68 -3.39 2.62
C GLU A 82 19.94 -1.92 2.97
N PRO A 83 20.74 -1.67 4.01
CA PRO A 83 21.17 -0.32 4.32
C PRO A 83 22.11 0.21 3.23
N THR A 84 22.19 1.53 3.11
CA THR A 84 23.18 2.19 2.25
C THR A 84 23.99 3.20 3.05
N THR A 85 24.88 3.91 2.37
CA THR A 85 25.64 5.03 2.95
C THR A 85 25.26 6.31 2.22
N ASP A 86 25.02 7.39 2.95
CA ASP A 86 24.79 8.72 2.38
C ASP A 86 26.09 9.37 1.88
N ALA A 87 25.99 10.55 1.27
CA ALA A 87 27.15 11.29 0.76
C ALA A 87 28.14 11.72 1.85
N ASN A 88 27.72 11.75 3.11
CA ASN A 88 28.53 12.13 4.27
C ASN A 88 29.14 10.91 4.98
N GLY A 89 28.89 9.69 4.49
CA GLY A 89 29.39 8.47 5.12
C GLY A 89 28.49 7.90 6.22
N ASN A 90 27.29 8.45 6.44
CA ASN A 90 26.37 7.94 7.46
C ASN A 90 25.58 6.75 6.92
N LEU A 91 25.32 5.79 7.79
CA LEU A 91 24.45 4.66 7.51
C LEU A 91 23.00 5.13 7.32
N VAL A 92 22.36 4.64 6.26
CA VAL A 92 20.94 4.85 5.98
C VAL A 92 20.24 3.50 6.05
N VAL A 93 19.58 3.24 7.18
CA VAL A 93 18.74 2.05 7.38
C VAL A 93 17.66 2.00 6.29
N GLY A 94 17.55 0.85 5.62
CA GLY A 94 16.64 0.65 4.50
C GLY A 94 16.92 1.52 3.28
N GLY A 95 18.12 2.10 3.15
CA GLY A 95 18.47 2.98 2.04
C GLY A 95 18.32 2.35 0.65
N GLY A 96 18.46 1.03 0.55
CA GLY A 96 18.25 0.25 -0.68
C GLY A 96 16.82 0.30 -1.22
N LEU A 97 15.85 0.74 -0.41
CA LEU A 97 14.45 0.93 -0.82
C LEU A 97 14.29 2.18 -1.70
N GLY A 98 15.31 3.05 -1.78
CA GLY A 98 15.23 4.29 -2.55
C GLY A 98 14.35 5.35 -1.91
N GLY A 99 13.90 6.34 -2.68
CA GLY A 99 12.96 7.37 -2.26
C GLY A 99 11.50 6.93 -2.34
N HIS A 100 10.58 7.87 -2.10
CA HIS A 100 9.16 7.66 -2.40
C HIS A 100 9.00 7.40 -3.89
N TRP A 101 8.05 6.56 -4.27
CA TRP A 101 7.82 6.23 -5.66
C TRP A 101 7.19 7.41 -6.40
N ASP A 102 7.99 8.02 -7.29
CA ASP A 102 7.62 9.21 -8.05
C ASP A 102 7.81 9.00 -9.56
N PRO A 103 6.93 8.23 -10.21
CA PRO A 103 7.05 7.95 -11.65
C PRO A 103 6.83 9.18 -12.52
N ASP A 104 6.24 10.25 -11.98
CA ASP A 104 5.96 11.50 -12.68
C ASP A 104 7.07 12.55 -12.49
N ASN A 105 8.09 12.24 -11.69
CA ASN A 105 9.19 13.16 -11.37
C ASN A 105 8.67 14.52 -10.87
N THR A 106 7.71 14.47 -9.96
CA THR A 106 7.15 15.64 -9.25
C THR A 106 8.18 16.27 -8.31
N GLN A 107 9.10 15.47 -7.75
CA GLN A 107 10.10 15.88 -6.76
C GLN A 107 9.47 16.61 -5.56
N LYS A 108 8.25 16.18 -5.19
CA LYS A 108 7.41 16.87 -4.21
C LYS A 108 6.65 15.85 -3.37
N HIS A 109 6.72 16.00 -2.06
CA HIS A 109 5.82 15.33 -1.12
C HIS A 109 4.55 16.16 -0.94
N ALA A 110 3.39 15.58 -1.27
CA ALA A 110 2.11 16.30 -1.23
C ALA A 110 0.94 15.45 -0.73
N GLY A 111 1.22 14.27 -0.16
CA GLY A 111 0.19 13.40 0.42
C GLY A 111 -0.70 12.68 -0.60
N PRO A 112 -1.67 11.88 -0.11
CA PRO A 112 -2.46 10.98 -0.93
C PRO A 112 -3.32 11.68 -1.98
N ASP A 113 -3.72 12.94 -1.73
CA ASP A 113 -4.60 13.72 -2.62
C ASP A 113 -3.87 14.84 -3.38
N GLY A 114 -2.61 15.12 -3.07
CA GLY A 114 -1.85 16.23 -3.69
C GLY A 114 -1.21 15.89 -5.03
N ASP A 115 -0.49 16.85 -5.60
CA ASP A 115 0.25 16.76 -6.88
C ASP A 115 1.72 16.32 -6.71
N GLY A 116 1.98 15.46 -5.72
CA GLY A 116 3.30 14.95 -5.36
C GLY A 116 3.53 13.50 -5.78
N HIS A 117 4.42 12.82 -5.07
CA HIS A 117 4.75 11.43 -5.35
C HIS A 117 3.48 10.55 -5.38
N ARG A 118 3.38 9.65 -6.37
CA ARG A 118 2.27 8.68 -6.39
C ARG A 118 2.32 7.71 -5.21
N GLY A 119 3.49 7.54 -4.61
CA GLY A 119 3.71 6.70 -3.44
C GLY A 119 3.28 7.32 -2.11
N ASP A 120 2.83 8.58 -2.08
CA ASP A 120 2.30 9.19 -0.87
C ASP A 120 0.92 8.60 -0.51
N LEU A 121 0.73 8.17 0.73
CA LEU A 121 -0.47 7.47 1.21
C LEU A 121 -1.01 8.12 2.49
N ASP A 122 -2.25 7.78 2.86
CA ASP A 122 -2.75 8.11 4.19
C ASP A 122 -1.85 7.53 5.28
N ALA A 123 -1.64 8.31 6.34
CA ALA A 123 -0.83 7.89 7.48
C ALA A 123 -1.47 6.70 8.20
N LEU A 124 -0.63 5.85 8.80
CA LEU A 124 -1.10 4.76 9.66
C LEU A 124 -1.17 5.23 11.11
N THR A 125 -1.97 4.55 11.93
CA THR A 125 -1.98 4.73 13.38
C THR A 125 -1.52 3.45 14.07
N ILE A 126 -0.48 3.56 14.89
CA ILE A 126 -0.06 2.52 15.82
C ILE A 126 -0.86 2.68 17.11
N ASN A 127 -1.62 1.66 17.48
CA ASN A 127 -2.42 1.63 18.71
C ASN A 127 -1.52 1.53 19.95
N ASP A 128 -2.09 1.82 21.12
CA ASP A 128 -1.37 1.76 22.41
C ASP A 128 -0.79 0.38 22.73
N ASP A 129 -1.36 -0.70 22.16
CA ASP A 129 -0.87 -2.07 22.29
C ASP A 129 0.18 -2.46 21.23
N GLY A 130 0.64 -1.51 20.41
CA GLY A 130 1.60 -1.74 19.33
C GLY A 130 1.01 -2.44 18.12
N SER A 131 -0.32 -2.45 17.95
CA SER A 131 -0.98 -3.01 16.77
C SER A 131 -1.30 -1.97 15.69
N ILE A 132 -1.42 -2.43 14.45
CA ILE A 132 -2.05 -1.73 13.33
C ILE A 132 -3.10 -2.69 12.73
N ASN A 133 -4.31 -2.19 12.51
CA ASN A 133 -5.33 -2.87 11.72
C ASN A 133 -6.10 -1.81 10.92
N GLN A 134 -5.52 -1.39 9.81
CA GLN A 134 -5.99 -0.26 9.00
C GLN A 134 -6.02 -0.64 7.52
N VAL A 135 -7.01 -0.11 6.80
CA VAL A 135 -7.05 -0.18 5.33
C VAL A 135 -6.80 1.21 4.78
N VAL A 136 -5.85 1.32 3.86
CA VAL A 136 -5.54 2.55 3.11
C VAL A 136 -5.93 2.34 1.65
N ILE A 137 -6.52 3.36 1.01
CA ILE A 137 -6.92 3.30 -0.39
C ILE A 137 -6.05 4.27 -1.19
N SER A 138 -5.63 3.87 -2.39
CA SER A 138 -4.98 4.78 -3.33
C SER A 138 -5.55 4.59 -4.73
N ALA A 139 -6.06 5.68 -5.32
CA ALA A 139 -6.46 5.72 -6.73
C ALA A 139 -5.26 5.98 -7.67
N LYS A 140 -4.16 6.50 -7.14
CA LYS A 140 -2.94 6.87 -7.89
C LYS A 140 -2.05 5.68 -8.22
N ILE A 141 -2.08 4.64 -7.39
CA ILE A 141 -1.27 3.43 -7.55
C ILE A 141 -2.12 2.32 -8.18
N LYS A 142 -1.66 1.73 -9.28
CA LYS A 142 -2.31 0.57 -9.88
C LYS A 142 -1.72 -0.72 -9.31
N TYR A 143 -2.50 -1.80 -9.32
CA TYR A 143 -2.06 -3.07 -8.74
C TYR A 143 -0.73 -3.57 -9.34
N GLY A 144 -0.54 -3.45 -10.65
CA GLY A 144 0.72 -3.84 -11.30
C GLY A 144 1.93 -3.01 -10.87
N ASP A 145 1.72 -1.80 -10.33
CA ASP A 145 2.80 -0.90 -9.94
C ASP A 145 3.48 -1.35 -8.64
N VAL A 146 2.84 -2.15 -7.78
CA VAL A 146 3.49 -2.53 -6.50
C VAL A 146 4.64 -3.51 -6.67
N LYS A 147 4.69 -4.21 -7.82
CA LYS A 147 5.75 -5.20 -8.08
C LYS A 147 7.12 -4.55 -8.17
N GLY A 148 8.09 -5.10 -7.44
CA GLY A 148 9.47 -4.59 -7.39
C GLY A 148 9.65 -3.39 -6.46
N ARG A 149 8.65 -3.07 -5.64
CA ARG A 149 8.61 -1.91 -4.75
C ARG A 149 8.39 -2.34 -3.31
N SER A 150 8.34 -1.37 -2.41
CA SER A 150 8.18 -1.65 -0.99
C SER A 150 7.26 -0.64 -0.32
N PHE A 151 6.37 -1.10 0.54
CA PHE A 151 5.67 -0.20 1.46
C PHE A 151 6.56 0.02 2.68
N VAL A 152 6.67 1.26 3.15
CA VAL A 152 7.53 1.64 4.27
C VAL A 152 6.71 2.36 5.33
N ILE A 153 6.88 1.93 6.59
CA ILE A 153 6.30 2.55 7.78
C ILE A 153 7.41 3.30 8.49
N HIS A 154 7.21 4.59 8.70
CA HIS A 154 8.21 5.49 9.27
C HIS A 154 8.06 5.69 10.78
N ALA A 155 8.99 6.42 11.39
CA ALA A 155 9.03 6.65 12.83
C ALA A 155 8.10 7.76 13.32
N ASN A 156 7.85 8.77 12.49
CA ASN A 156 7.10 9.97 12.85
C ASN A 156 5.85 10.14 11.97
N PRO A 157 4.88 10.98 12.40
CA PRO A 157 3.76 11.39 11.56
C PRO A 157 4.21 12.04 10.25
N ASP A 158 3.30 12.04 9.28
CA ASP A 158 3.45 12.70 7.99
C ASP A 158 2.57 13.96 7.94
N ASN A 159 3.16 15.12 7.62
CA ASN A 159 2.44 16.38 7.45
C ASN A 159 2.02 16.69 5.99
N TYR A 160 2.34 15.80 5.05
CA TYR A 160 2.05 15.89 3.61
C TYR A 160 2.67 17.09 2.90
N THR A 161 3.77 17.61 3.43
CA THR A 161 4.55 18.69 2.82
C THR A 161 6.04 18.37 2.84
N ASP A 162 6.85 19.13 2.10
CA ASP A 162 8.31 19.00 2.13
C ASP A 162 8.99 19.80 3.24
N GLU A 163 8.23 20.37 4.18
CA GLU A 163 8.78 21.14 5.29
C GLU A 163 8.31 20.61 6.65
N PRO A 164 9.14 19.79 7.34
CA PRO A 164 10.44 19.25 6.90
C PRO A 164 10.30 18.19 5.79
N ALA A 165 11.40 17.88 5.10
CA ALA A 165 11.44 17.02 3.91
C ALA A 165 10.64 15.71 4.08
N ASN A 166 9.89 15.33 3.03
CA ASN A 166 9.06 14.11 3.01
C ASN A 166 8.15 13.97 4.24
N GLY A 167 7.46 15.05 4.59
CA GLY A 167 6.45 15.04 5.65
C GLY A 167 7.00 15.08 7.07
N GLY A 168 8.33 15.02 7.25
CA GLY A 168 8.95 14.85 8.57
C GLY A 168 8.89 13.43 9.13
N SER A 169 8.44 12.46 8.33
CA SER A 169 8.25 11.06 8.75
C SER A 169 9.55 10.41 9.27
N GLY A 170 10.71 10.84 8.77
CA GLY A 170 12.00 10.48 9.32
C GLY A 170 12.38 9.01 9.08
N ALA A 171 12.95 8.37 10.10
CA ALA A 171 13.54 7.03 10.00
C ALA A 171 12.55 5.97 9.48
N ARG A 172 13.08 5.01 8.71
CA ARG A 172 12.34 3.86 8.19
C ARG A 172 12.39 2.75 9.24
N LEU A 173 11.23 2.31 9.74
CA LEU A 173 11.18 1.33 10.82
C LEU A 173 10.76 -0.06 10.34
N TYR A 174 9.82 -0.11 9.41
CA TYR A 174 9.30 -1.38 8.90
C TYR A 174 9.09 -1.30 7.39
N THR A 175 9.17 -2.43 6.72
CA THR A 175 8.87 -2.54 5.29
C THR A 175 8.16 -3.84 4.93
N ALA A 176 7.38 -3.82 3.86
CA ALA A 176 6.91 -5.02 3.16
C ALA A 176 7.28 -4.92 1.68
N ILE A 177 7.95 -5.95 1.15
CA ILE A 177 8.52 -5.99 -0.20
C ILE A 177 7.57 -6.72 -1.15
N PHE A 178 7.30 -6.13 -2.32
CA PHE A 178 6.41 -6.66 -3.36
C PHE A 178 7.13 -6.81 -4.71
#